data_AF-A0A016S2M7-F1
#
_entry.id   AF-A0A016S2M7-F1
#
_cell.length_a   1.000
_cell.length_b   1.000
_cell.length_c   1.000
_cell.angle_alpha   90.00
_cell.angle_beta   90.00
_cell.angle_gamma   90.00
#
_symmetry.space_group_name_H-M   'P 1'
#
loop_
_entity.id
_entity.type
_entity.pdbx_description
1 polymer ?
#
loop_
_entity_poly.entity_id
_entity_poly.type
_entity_poly.pdbx_seq_one_letter_code
_entity_poly.pdbx_strand_id
1 'polypeptide(L)'
;MEEAMIKADAHSHIWLQENSKKCPKCSIPIQKTEGCNKMTCVMCKTFLCWKCEEVMNQKDPYSHFQSGTCRDQLFDVPEELDNDEDF
;
A
#
# COMPACT_ATOMS: atom_id res chain seq x y z
N MET A 1 6.62 6.09 -35.52
CA MET A 1 5.64 6.76 -34.62
C MET A 1 4.93 5.73 -33.75
N GLU A 2 4.47 4.63 -34.33
CA GLU A 2 3.85 3.50 -33.62
C GLU A 2 4.76 2.86 -32.55
N GLU A 3 6.05 2.70 -32.82
CA GLU A 3 7.04 2.18 -31.86
C GLU A 3 7.23 3.06 -30.61
N ALA A 4 7.03 4.38 -30.73
CA ALA A 4 7.14 5.30 -29.60
C ALA A 4 5.91 5.22 -28.69
N MET A 5 4.74 4.91 -29.25
CA MET A 5 3.49 4.74 -28.52
C MET A 5 3.52 3.42 -27.71
N ILE A 6 4.01 2.34 -28.32
CA ILE A 6 4.21 1.04 -27.67
C ILE A 6 5.19 1.14 -26.47
N LYS A 7 6.27 1.92 -26.60
CA LYS A 7 7.21 2.17 -25.50
C LYS A 7 6.60 3.02 -24.38
N ALA A 8 5.79 4.02 -24.71
CA ALA A 8 5.13 4.85 -23.73
C ALA A 8 4.13 4.04 -22.90
N ASP A 9 3.30 3.21 -23.56
CA ASP A 9 2.36 2.31 -22.89
C ASP A 9 3.08 1.28 -22.01
N ALA A 10 4.20 0.74 -22.47
CA ALA A 10 5.04 -0.17 -21.67
C ALA A 10 5.59 0.51 -20.42
N HIS A 11 6.11 1.73 -20.54
CA HIS A 11 6.64 2.48 -19.39
C HIS A 11 5.54 2.83 -18.38
N SER A 12 4.35 3.25 -18.85
CA SER A 12 3.19 3.48 -18.01
C SER A 12 2.72 2.21 -17.29
N HIS A 13 2.76 1.05 -17.96
CA HIS A 13 2.40 -0.23 -17.36
C HIS A 13 3.40 -0.68 -16.28
N ILE A 14 4.70 -0.53 -16.52
CA ILE A 14 5.74 -0.86 -15.53
C ILE A 14 5.57 0.02 -14.29
N TRP A 15 5.41 1.33 -14.47
CA TRP A 15 5.25 2.25 -13.35
C TRP A 15 4.03 1.88 -12.48
N LEU A 16 2.90 1.51 -13.10
CA LEU A 16 1.71 1.05 -12.37
C LEU A 16 1.98 -0.25 -11.58
N GLN A 17 2.77 -1.18 -12.12
CA GLN A 17 3.10 -2.42 -11.40
C GLN A 17 4.02 -2.18 -10.21
N GLU A 18 4.96 -1.24 -10.32
CA GLU A 18 5.93 -0.95 -9.27
C GLU A 18 5.36 -0.06 -8.16
N ASN A 19 4.43 0.84 -8.50
CA ASN A 19 3.94 1.88 -7.59
C ASN A 19 2.50 1.69 -7.13
N SER A 20 1.83 0.61 -7.54
CA SER A 20 0.46 0.33 -7.15
C SER A 20 0.24 -1.13 -6.78
N LYS A 21 -0.75 -1.36 -5.92
CA LYS A 21 -1.27 -2.69 -5.58
C LYS A 21 -2.75 -2.75 -5.88
N LYS A 22 -3.25 -3.93 -6.26
CA LYS A 22 -4.68 -4.09 -6.57
C LYS A 22 -5.49 -4.19 -5.29
N CYS A 23 -6.64 -3.52 -5.25
CA CYS A 23 -7.61 -3.73 -4.18
C CYS A 23 -8.05 -5.21 -4.16
N PRO A 24 -7.93 -5.93 -3.03
CA PRO A 24 -8.33 -7.34 -2.99
C PRO A 24 -9.84 -7.56 -3.19
N LYS A 25 -10.66 -6.52 -3.00
CA LYS A 25 -12.12 -6.59 -3.15
C LYS A 25 -12.64 -6.22 -4.53
N CYS A 26 -12.05 -5.20 -5.16
CA CYS A 26 -12.58 -4.64 -6.42
C CYS A 26 -11.52 -4.51 -7.53
N SER A 27 -10.30 -4.97 -7.28
CA SER A 27 -9.18 -5.06 -8.22
C SER A 27 -8.68 -3.76 -8.83
N ILE A 28 -9.24 -2.60 -8.46
CA ILE A 28 -8.72 -1.31 -8.89
C ILE A 28 -7.32 -1.06 -8.31
N PRO A 29 -6.38 -0.48 -9.08
CA PRO A 29 -5.05 -0.15 -8.58
C PRO A 29 -5.15 0.94 -7.51
N ILE A 30 -4.39 0.75 -6.44
CA ILE A 30 -4.27 1.65 -5.30
C ILE A 30 -2.80 1.96 -5.16
N GLN A 31 -2.47 3.24 -5.12
CA GLN A 31 -1.13 3.71 -4.80
C GLN A 31 -1.02 3.90 -3.29
N LYS A 32 0.14 3.57 -2.70
CA LYS A 32 0.38 3.85 -1.29
C LYS A 32 0.43 5.35 -1.05
N THR A 33 -0.31 5.83 -0.07
CA THR A 33 -0.09 7.16 0.51
C THR A 33 0.92 7.04 1.65
N GLU A 34 1.74 8.08 1.86
CA GLU A 34 2.73 8.11 2.95
C GLU A 34 2.11 7.82 4.33
N GLY A 35 2.94 7.37 5.27
CA GLY A 35 2.56 7.17 6.66
C GLY A 35 2.33 5.71 7.04
N CYS A 36 1.16 5.14 6.76
CA CYS A 36 0.73 3.86 7.36
C CYS A 36 0.31 2.77 6.37
N ASN A 37 0.45 1.51 6.81
CA ASN A 37 0.05 0.32 6.09
C ASN A 37 -1.47 0.11 6.10
N LYS A 38 -2.24 0.84 6.92
CA LYS A 38 -3.69 0.79 6.90
C LYS A 38 -4.25 1.71 5.81
N MET A 39 -4.57 1.13 4.65
CA MET A 39 -5.07 1.88 3.50
C MET A 39 -6.59 1.76 3.33
N THR A 40 -7.17 2.71 2.59
CA THR A 40 -8.60 2.71 2.23
C THR A 40 -8.72 2.75 0.71
N CYS A 41 -9.43 1.77 0.14
CA CYS A 41 -9.72 1.78 -1.29
C CYS A 41 -10.61 2.97 -1.65
N VAL A 42 -10.17 3.79 -2.61
CA VAL A 42 -10.89 5.01 -3.03
C VAL A 42 -12.26 4.71 -3.66
N MET A 43 -12.38 3.56 -4.33
CA MET A 43 -13.60 3.16 -5.02
C MET A 43 -14.60 2.47 -4.10
N CYS A 44 -14.19 1.37 -3.43
CA CYS A 44 -15.12 0.54 -2.65
C CYS A 44 -15.06 0.80 -1.13
N LYS A 45 -14.26 1.78 -0.69
CA LYS A 45 -14.09 2.21 0.70
C LYS A 45 -13.70 1.10 1.69
N THR A 46 -13.15 0.00 1.18
CA THR A 46 -12.71 -1.12 2.00
C THR A 46 -11.32 -0.86 2.56
N PHE A 47 -11.14 -1.16 3.85
CA PHE A 47 -9.84 -1.08 4.48
C PHE A 47 -9.00 -2.30 4.11
N LEU A 48 -7.73 -2.07 3.81
CA LEU A 48 -6.77 -3.12 3.49
C LEU A 48 -5.40 -2.80 4.09
N CYS A 49 -4.63 -3.85 4.35
CA CYS A 49 -3.23 -3.70 4.74
C CYS A 49 -2.35 -3.65 3.50
N TRP A 50 -1.56 -2.59 3.34
CA TRP A 50 -0.62 -2.46 2.22
C TRP A 50 0.47 -3.52 2.24
N LYS A 51 0.86 -3.98 3.43
CA LYS A 51 1.97 -4.93 3.61
C LYS A 51 1.60 -6.34 3.18
N CYS A 52 0.48 -6.88 3.70
CA CYS A 52 0.03 -8.24 3.39
C CYS A 52 -1.09 -8.32 2.34
N GLU A 53 -1.61 -7.19 1.86
CA GLU A 53 -2.68 -7.14 0.84
C GLU A 53 -4.00 -7.81 1.27
N GLU A 54 -4.25 -7.90 2.58
CA GLU A 54 -5.50 -8.45 3.12
C GLU A 54 -6.55 -7.36 3.38
N VAL A 55 -7.82 -7.73 3.25
CA VAL A 55 -8.95 -6.90 3.65
C VAL A 55 -9.07 -6.92 5.18
N MET A 56 -9.17 -5.73 5.78
CA MET A 56 -9.32 -5.57 7.22
C MET A 56 -10.79 -5.39 7.63
N ASN A 57 -11.06 -5.58 8.91
CA ASN A 57 -12.39 -5.35 9.48
C ASN A 57 -12.81 -3.88 9.35
N GLN A 58 -14.05 -3.62 8.95
CA GLN A 58 -14.56 -2.25 8.78
C GLN A 58 -14.83 -1.51 10.09
N LYS A 59 -15.17 -2.23 11.16
CA LYS A 59 -15.44 -1.64 12.49
C LYS A 59 -14.17 -1.44 13.29
N ASP A 60 -13.22 -2.36 13.14
CA ASP A 60 -11.96 -2.33 13.87
C ASP A 60 -10.76 -2.73 12.98
N PRO A 61 -10.32 -1.83 12.08
CA PRO A 61 -9.21 -2.11 11.18
C PRO A 61 -7.85 -2.18 11.90
N TYR A 62 -7.71 -1.63 13.11
CA TYR A 62 -6.44 -1.59 13.82
C TYR A 62 -6.14 -2.90 14.56
N SER A 63 -7.16 -3.72 14.85
CA SER A 63 -6.97 -5.09 15.35
C SER A 63 -5.95 -5.90 14.53
N HIS A 64 -5.88 -5.68 13.21
CA HIS A 64 -4.92 -6.31 12.31
C HIS A 64 -3.45 -6.07 12.73
N PHE A 65 -3.15 -4.91 13.31
CA PHE A 65 -1.80 -4.52 13.75
C PHE A 65 -1.55 -4.78 15.23
N GLN A 66 -2.58 -5.14 16.00
CA GLN A 66 -2.48 -5.41 17.44
C GLN A 66 -2.39 -6.91 17.75
N SER A 67 -3.17 -7.71 17.02
CA SER A 67 -3.27 -9.16 17.25
C SER A 67 -3.34 -9.97 15.96
N GLY A 68 -3.23 -9.31 14.79
CA GLY A 68 -3.27 -9.95 13.48
C GLY A 68 -1.89 -10.32 12.92
N THR A 69 -1.87 -10.62 11.62
CA THR A 69 -0.71 -11.09 10.86
C THR A 69 0.37 -10.03 10.68
N CYS A 70 0.04 -8.74 10.79
CA CYS A 70 0.97 -7.62 10.69
C CYS A 70 1.15 -6.90 12.03
N ARG A 71 1.30 -7.66 13.12
CA ARG A 71 1.46 -7.10 14.47
C ARG A 71 2.62 -6.10 14.53
N ASP A 72 2.37 -4.92 15.08
CA ASP A 72 3.35 -3.84 15.25
C ASP A 72 3.89 -3.27 13.92
N GLN A 73 3.20 -3.50 12.79
CA GLN A 73 3.63 -3.05 11.45
C GLN A 73 2.70 -1.97 10.86
N LEU A 74 2.13 -1.10 11.70
CA LEU A 74 1.22 -0.05 11.24
C LEU A 74 1.94 1.01 10.39
N PHE A 75 3.15 1.39 10.76
CA PHE A 75 3.96 2.38 10.06
C PHE A 75 5.19 1.72 9.45
N ASP A 76 5.64 2.23 8.30
CA ASP A 76 6.97 1.90 7.80
C ASP A 76 7.94 2.90 8.40
N VAL A 77 8.70 2.49 9.40
CA VAL A 77 9.78 3.29 9.96
C VAL A 77 11.01 3.05 9.07
N PRO A 78 11.58 4.10 8.44
CA PRO A 78 12.87 3.98 7.75
C PRO A 78 13.96 3.62 8.77
N GLU A 79 14.82 2.65 8.42
CA GLU A 79 15.90 2.15 9.29
C GLU A 79 16.86 3.24 9.80
N GLU A 80 16.90 4.41 9.15
CA GLU A 80 17.81 5.51 9.52
C GLU A 80 17.28 6.44 10.64
N LEU A 81 16.01 6.29 11.05
CA LEU A 81 15.40 7.10 12.12
C LEU A 81 15.52 6.48 13.52
N ASP A 82 16.15 5.31 13.64
CA ASP A 82 16.43 4.65 14.94
C ASP A 82 17.72 5.18 15.62
N ASN A 83 18.35 6.21 15.07
CA ASN A 83 19.45 6.90 15.74
C ASN A 83 18.89 7.84 16.82
N ASP A 84 18.61 7.29 18.00
CA ASP A 84 18.43 8.02 19.26
C ASP A 84 19.76 8.69 19.73
N GLU A 85 20.47 9.38 18.84
CA GLU A 85 21.55 10.31 19.23
C GLU A 85 20.99 11.73 19.31
N ASP A 86 20.07 11.94 20.25
CA ASP A 86 19.73 13.26 20.78
C ASP A 86 20.15 13.27 22.26
N PHE A 87 21.46 13.41 22.49
CA PHE A 87 22.06 13.78 23.77
C PHE A 87 23.15 14.83 23.59
#